data_AF-A0A952R175-F1
#
_entry.id   AF-A0A952R175-F1
#
_cell.length_a   1.000
_cell.length_b   1.000
_cell.length_c   1.000
_cell.angle_alpha   90.00
_cell.angle_beta   90.00
_cell.angle_gamma   90.00
#
_symmetry.space_group_name_H-M   'P 1'
#
loop_
_entity.id
_entity.type
_entity.pdbx_description
1 polymer ?
#
loop_
_entity_poly.entity_id
_entity_poly.type
_entity_poly.pdbx_seq_one_letter_code
_entity_poly.pdbx_strand_id
1 'polypeptide(L)'
;MIKRFAIVLVLLALLGACSQPPDDGGGGGDLDPFYLDTYSTSGNPTATGPTLANGVKYILTVRGTHSSWTAAQWEDGVCEGEPEAAPTYASPAVTNGPVGMDAVWVFAVPNGSGRCGADMPLKESGITVSLDGRRSNYLSWMHEGTEPAADHVYEFEVTGRGMPIVMSRITGSPDNNYGRLRIEVSRVVAD
;
A
#
# COMPACT_ATOMS: atom_id res chain seq x y z
N MET A 1 9.45 8.83 -89.25
CA MET A 1 9.61 9.67 -88.04
C MET A 1 9.35 8.81 -86.82
N ILE A 2 10.36 8.68 -85.96
CA ILE A 2 10.41 7.75 -84.83
C ILE A 2 9.71 8.40 -83.62
N LYS A 3 8.60 7.83 -83.14
CA LYS A 3 7.93 8.27 -81.91
C LYS A 3 8.61 7.62 -80.71
N ARG A 4 9.16 8.44 -79.81
CA ARG A 4 9.81 8.02 -78.56
C ARG A 4 8.76 7.77 -77.47
N PHE A 5 8.99 6.69 -76.73
CA PHE A 5 8.33 6.27 -75.50
C PHE A 5 8.59 7.26 -74.35
N ALA A 6 7.62 7.39 -73.44
CA ALA A 6 7.83 7.85 -72.08
C ALA A 6 7.20 6.84 -71.12
N ILE A 7 8.04 6.06 -70.44
CA ILE A 7 7.67 5.14 -69.37
C ILE A 7 7.75 5.93 -68.07
N VAL A 8 6.63 6.08 -67.37
CA VAL A 8 6.55 6.71 -66.06
C VAL A 8 6.86 5.64 -65.02
N LEU A 9 8.03 5.76 -64.37
CA LEU A 9 8.47 4.91 -63.27
C LEU A 9 7.91 5.50 -61.97
N VAL A 10 6.92 4.85 -61.36
CA VAL A 10 6.39 5.22 -60.05
C VAL A 10 7.26 4.55 -58.98
N LEU A 11 8.09 5.33 -58.29
CA LEU A 11 8.80 4.90 -57.09
C LEU A 11 7.83 4.85 -55.91
N LEU A 12 7.55 3.64 -55.41
CA LEU A 12 6.85 3.42 -54.15
C LEU A 12 7.90 3.42 -53.02
N ALA A 13 7.97 4.51 -52.25
CA ALA A 13 8.80 4.58 -51.06
C ALA A 13 8.10 3.87 -49.89
N LEU A 14 8.54 2.66 -49.56
CA LEU A 14 8.17 1.94 -48.35
C LEU A 14 8.82 2.66 -47.15
N LEU A 15 8.04 3.48 -46.45
CA LEU A 15 8.39 3.97 -45.12
C LEU A 15 8.33 2.78 -44.17
N GLY A 16 9.50 2.19 -43.89
CA GLY A 16 9.69 1.29 -42.77
C GLY A 16 9.47 2.07 -41.48
N ALA A 17 8.24 2.09 -40.98
CA ALA A 17 7.96 2.49 -39.63
C ALA A 17 8.68 1.50 -38.71
N CYS A 18 9.83 1.92 -38.16
CA CYS A 18 10.44 1.26 -37.03
C CYS A 18 9.39 1.27 -35.92
N SER A 19 8.67 0.17 -35.76
CA SER A 19 7.92 -0.13 -34.55
C SER A 19 8.96 -0.29 -33.44
N GLN A 20 9.36 0.83 -32.83
CA GLN A 20 10.04 0.77 -31.55
C GLN A 20 9.05 0.07 -30.61
N PRO A 21 9.41 -1.10 -30.03
CA PRO A 21 8.58 -1.66 -28.97
C PRO A 21 8.39 -0.56 -27.91
N PRO A 22 7.18 -0.46 -27.32
CA PRO A 22 6.93 0.52 -26.28
C PRO A 22 7.99 0.32 -25.21
N ASP A 23 8.81 1.36 -25.02
CA ASP A 23 9.90 1.42 -24.06
C ASP A 23 9.41 0.80 -22.76
N ASP A 24 9.90 -0.41 -22.45
CA ASP A 24 9.43 -1.29 -21.40
C ASP A 24 9.71 -0.72 -20.00
N GLY A 25 10.14 0.54 -19.90
CA GLY A 25 10.46 1.22 -18.66
C GLY A 25 11.36 0.36 -17.80
N GLY A 26 12.36 -0.29 -18.42
CA GLY A 26 13.26 -1.29 -17.84
C GLY A 26 14.16 -0.80 -16.70
N GLY A 27 13.78 0.25 -15.99
CA GLY A 27 14.21 0.46 -14.62
C GLY A 27 13.35 -0.41 -13.73
N GLY A 28 13.89 -1.55 -13.27
CA GLY A 28 13.41 -2.23 -12.06
C GLY A 28 13.65 -1.36 -10.82
N GLY A 29 13.26 -0.09 -10.88
CA GLY A 29 13.36 0.87 -9.82
C GLY A 29 12.12 0.80 -8.95
N ASP A 30 12.35 0.86 -7.65
CA ASP A 30 11.28 0.99 -6.67
C ASP A 30 10.39 2.18 -7.04
N LEU A 31 9.08 1.97 -6.97
CA LEU A 31 8.11 3.03 -7.19
C LEU A 31 8.14 3.96 -5.97
N ASP A 32 7.88 5.26 -6.19
CA ASP A 32 7.88 6.24 -5.10
C ASP A 32 6.98 5.78 -3.95
N PRO A 33 7.47 5.83 -2.70
CA PRO A 33 6.68 5.41 -1.56
C PRO A 33 5.49 6.33 -1.38
N PHE A 34 4.37 5.75 -0.94
CA PHE A 34 3.18 6.51 -0.55
C PHE A 34 2.79 6.19 0.90
N TYR A 35 1.89 6.99 1.48
CA TYR A 35 1.49 6.84 2.87
C TYR A 35 -0.01 6.67 3.00
N LEU A 36 -0.42 5.70 3.80
CA LEU A 36 -1.78 5.61 4.33
C LEU A 36 -1.81 6.32 5.67
N ASP A 37 -2.41 7.50 5.72
CA ASP A 37 -2.81 8.11 6.97
C ASP A 37 -4.03 7.40 7.53
N THR A 38 -3.98 6.96 8.79
CA THR A 38 -5.11 6.28 9.42
C THR A 38 -6.14 7.23 10.00
N TYR A 39 -5.82 8.54 10.07
CA TYR A 39 -6.77 9.58 10.42
C TYR A 39 -7.59 10.02 9.20
N SER A 40 -8.89 10.23 9.39
CA SER A 40 -9.73 10.93 8.41
C SER A 40 -10.93 11.59 9.09
N THR A 41 -11.26 12.82 8.67
CA THR A 41 -12.50 13.51 9.08
C THR A 41 -13.72 13.04 8.30
N SER A 42 -13.55 12.21 7.26
CA SER A 42 -14.64 11.74 6.42
C SER A 42 -14.34 10.39 5.78
N GLY A 43 -15.27 9.44 5.95
CA GLY A 43 -15.15 8.11 5.35
C GLY A 43 -13.90 7.33 5.80
N ASN A 44 -13.64 6.21 5.15
CA ASN A 44 -12.47 5.39 5.47
C ASN A 44 -11.19 6.06 4.94
N PRO A 45 -10.15 6.22 5.79
CA PRO A 45 -8.84 6.67 5.35
C PRO A 45 -8.34 5.78 4.23
N THR A 46 -7.88 6.40 3.14
CA THR A 46 -7.52 5.72 1.90
C THR A 46 -6.32 6.42 1.26
N ALA A 47 -5.40 5.63 0.74
CA ALA A 47 -4.26 6.09 -0.04
C ALA A 47 -4.19 5.34 -1.37
N THR A 48 -3.91 6.08 -2.44
CA THR A 48 -3.77 5.53 -3.79
C THR A 48 -2.31 5.59 -4.19
N GLY A 49 -1.75 4.43 -4.50
CA GLY A 49 -0.39 4.29 -5.00
C GLY A 49 -0.33 4.18 -6.52
N PRO A 50 0.79 3.67 -7.07
CA PRO A 50 0.99 3.56 -8.51
C PRO A 50 0.10 2.50 -9.16
N THR A 51 -0.09 2.63 -10.47
CA THR A 51 -0.73 1.61 -11.32
C THR A 51 0.20 0.43 -11.53
N LEU A 52 -0.25 -0.77 -11.13
CA LEU A 52 0.53 -2.00 -11.26
C LEU A 52 0.18 -2.69 -12.59
N ALA A 53 1.20 -2.99 -13.39
CA ALA A 53 1.02 -3.61 -14.69
C ALA A 53 0.30 -4.96 -14.58
N ASN A 54 -0.63 -5.21 -15.49
CA ASN A 54 -1.46 -6.41 -15.45
C ASN A 54 -0.60 -7.69 -15.58
N GLY A 55 -0.77 -8.63 -14.66
CA GLY A 55 -0.05 -9.91 -14.64
C GLY A 55 1.39 -9.83 -14.12
N VAL A 56 1.89 -8.64 -13.75
CA VAL A 56 3.23 -8.47 -13.18
C VAL A 56 3.19 -8.68 -11.68
N LYS A 57 4.15 -9.43 -11.13
CA LYS A 57 4.32 -9.63 -9.69
C LYS A 57 5.08 -8.47 -9.05
N TYR A 58 4.65 -8.09 -7.85
CA TYR A 58 5.24 -7.04 -7.04
C TYR A 58 5.35 -7.49 -5.58
N ILE A 59 6.32 -6.93 -4.86
CA ILE A 59 6.37 -6.96 -3.40
C ILE A 59 5.88 -5.62 -2.89
N LEU A 60 4.91 -5.68 -1.98
CA LEU A 60 4.45 -4.54 -1.20
C LEU A 60 5.11 -4.59 0.16
N THR A 61 5.93 -3.60 0.49
CA THR A 61 6.51 -3.46 1.81
C THR A 61 5.73 -2.39 2.57
N VAL A 62 5.04 -2.79 3.63
CA VAL A 62 4.24 -1.90 4.49
C VAL A 62 4.96 -1.76 5.82
N ARG A 63 5.27 -0.52 6.20
CA ARG A 63 6.00 -0.20 7.42
C ARG A 63 5.26 0.79 8.30
N GLY A 64 5.25 0.52 9.59
CA GLY A 64 4.99 1.50 10.63
C GLY A 64 3.83 1.13 11.55
N THR A 65 3.62 1.99 12.54
CA THR A 65 2.63 1.81 13.60
C THR A 65 1.61 2.94 13.63
N HIS A 66 0.41 2.62 14.14
CA HIS A 66 -0.72 3.53 14.22
C HIS A 66 -1.63 3.21 15.42
N SER A 67 -2.62 4.06 15.66
CA SER A 67 -3.60 3.91 16.75
C SER A 67 -5.03 4.02 16.22
N SER A 68 -5.94 3.30 16.87
CA SER A 68 -7.40 3.50 16.71
C SER A 68 -8.07 4.08 17.93
N TRP A 69 -7.27 4.67 18.80
CA TRP A 69 -7.70 5.36 19.99
C TRP A 69 -6.99 6.70 20.04
N THR A 70 -7.68 7.72 20.53
CA THR A 70 -7.09 9.04 20.76
C THR A 70 -5.92 8.96 21.73
N ALA A 71 -5.00 9.94 21.67
CA ALA A 71 -3.93 10.03 22.65
C ALA A 71 -4.46 10.11 24.10
N ALA A 72 -5.58 10.80 24.32
CA ALA A 72 -6.23 10.90 25.62
C ALA A 72 -6.72 9.54 26.16
N GLN A 73 -7.23 8.66 25.31
CA GLN A 73 -7.63 7.31 25.75
C GLN A 73 -6.44 6.48 26.24
N TRP A 74 -5.23 6.72 25.72
CA TRP A 74 -4.02 6.07 26.23
C TRP A 74 -3.56 6.63 27.58
N GLU A 75 -3.97 7.85 27.96
CA GLU A 75 -3.67 8.43 29.28
C GLU A 75 -4.40 7.70 30.41
N ASP A 76 -5.53 7.04 30.10
CA ASP A 76 -6.26 6.19 31.04
C ASP A 76 -5.49 4.91 31.40
N GLY A 77 -4.40 4.60 30.69
CA GLY A 77 -3.54 3.44 30.88
C GLY A 77 -3.73 2.35 29.83
N VAL A 78 -2.93 1.30 29.94
CA VAL A 78 -2.93 0.14 29.05
C VAL A 78 -3.67 -1.00 29.75
N CYS A 79 -4.62 -1.65 29.07
CA CYS A 79 -5.24 -2.85 29.62
C CYS A 79 -4.57 -4.15 29.16
N GLU A 80 -4.14 -4.23 27.89
CA GLU A 80 -3.46 -5.41 27.34
C GLU A 80 -2.33 -5.01 26.39
N GLY A 81 -1.27 -5.82 26.36
CA GLY A 81 -0.10 -5.63 25.49
C GLY A 81 0.88 -4.54 25.95
N GLU A 82 1.84 -4.22 25.09
CA GLU A 82 2.86 -3.18 25.34
C GLU A 82 2.83 -2.17 24.19
N PRO A 83 2.33 -0.93 24.40
CA PRO A 83 2.27 0.05 23.33
C PRO A 83 3.65 0.64 23.05
N GLU A 84 3.88 1.06 21.81
CA GLU A 84 4.99 1.96 21.53
C GLU A 84 4.59 3.39 21.91
N ALA A 85 5.58 4.22 22.25
CA ALA A 85 5.34 5.59 22.73
C ALA A 85 4.75 6.53 21.65
N ALA A 86 4.98 6.25 20.37
CA ALA A 86 4.57 7.09 19.25
C ALA A 86 4.50 6.26 17.95
N PRO A 87 3.70 6.68 16.95
CA PRO A 87 3.72 6.05 15.62
C PRO A 87 5.08 6.21 14.95
N THR A 88 5.50 5.20 14.20
CA THR A 88 6.72 5.29 13.34
C THR A 88 6.68 6.50 12.41
N TYR A 89 5.51 6.82 11.86
CA TYR A 89 5.27 8.01 11.04
C TYR A 89 4.05 8.76 11.56
N ALA A 90 4.24 9.93 12.16
CA ALA A 90 3.15 10.72 12.73
C ALA A 90 2.16 11.21 11.65
N SER A 91 0.86 11.21 11.96
CA SER A 91 -0.17 11.88 11.16
C SER A 91 -0.03 13.41 11.30
N PRO A 92 -0.04 14.18 10.20
CA PRO A 92 0.06 15.63 10.25
C PRO A 92 -1.19 16.25 10.88
N ALA A 93 -1.01 17.40 11.53
CA ALA A 93 -2.09 18.25 12.05
C ALA A 93 -3.06 17.59 13.07
N VAL A 94 -2.68 16.45 13.65
CA VAL A 94 -3.41 15.79 14.75
C VAL A 94 -2.48 15.45 15.91
N THR A 95 -3.04 15.33 17.11
CA THR A 95 -2.27 14.88 18.28
C THR A 95 -1.95 13.40 18.14
N ASN A 96 -0.67 13.06 18.07
CA ASN A 96 -0.18 11.69 18.08
C ASN A 96 0.18 11.29 19.52
N GLY A 97 0.15 10.00 19.82
CA GLY A 97 0.44 9.43 21.13
C GLY A 97 0.81 7.95 21.04
N PRO A 98 0.61 7.17 22.11
CA PRO A 98 0.94 5.75 22.12
C PRO A 98 0.19 4.93 21.06
N VAL A 99 0.87 3.94 20.48
CA VAL A 99 0.32 3.10 19.41
C VAL A 99 0.33 1.64 19.82
N GLY A 100 -0.67 0.92 19.35
CA GLY A 100 -0.86 -0.49 19.66
C GLY A 100 -1.20 -1.32 18.44
N MET A 101 -0.98 -0.78 17.23
CA MET A 101 -1.35 -1.42 15.98
C MET A 101 -0.30 -1.18 14.90
N ASP A 102 -0.18 -2.12 13.97
CA ASP A 102 0.58 -1.99 12.73
C ASP A 102 -0.23 -2.50 11.52
N ALA A 103 0.42 -2.73 10.38
CA ALA A 103 -0.25 -3.19 9.16
C ALA A 103 -1.01 -4.51 9.32
N VAL A 104 -0.63 -5.39 10.25
CA VAL A 104 -1.19 -6.74 10.41
C VAL A 104 -1.80 -6.93 11.80
N TRP A 105 -1.17 -6.39 12.83
CA TRP A 105 -1.43 -6.74 14.21
C TRP A 105 -2.02 -5.60 15.03
N VAL A 106 -2.82 -5.98 16.02
CA VAL A 106 -3.07 -5.23 17.25
C VAL A 106 -2.17 -5.85 18.30
N PHE A 107 -1.23 -5.09 18.85
CA PHE A 107 -0.27 -5.56 19.84
C PHE A 107 -0.41 -4.90 21.21
N ALA A 108 -1.20 -3.81 21.31
CA ALA A 108 -1.58 -3.21 22.58
C ALA A 108 -2.92 -2.48 22.46
N VAL A 109 -3.63 -2.32 23.58
CA VAL A 109 -4.89 -1.56 23.63
C VAL A 109 -5.01 -0.77 24.94
N PRO A 110 -5.60 0.45 24.91
CA PRO A 110 -5.80 1.25 26.11
C PRO A 110 -6.96 0.75 26.96
N ASN A 111 -7.00 1.19 28.22
CA ASN A 111 -8.12 0.98 29.12
C ASN A 111 -9.45 1.44 28.49
N GLY A 112 -10.53 0.72 28.81
CA GLY A 112 -11.87 0.98 28.27
C GLY A 112 -12.08 0.54 26.82
N SER A 113 -11.04 0.00 26.14
CA SER A 113 -11.21 -0.65 24.85
C SER A 113 -12.12 -1.88 24.97
N GLY A 114 -12.99 -2.09 23.98
CA GLY A 114 -13.77 -3.32 23.86
C GLY A 114 -12.93 -4.59 23.62
N ARG A 115 -11.60 -4.43 23.44
CA ARG A 115 -10.61 -5.51 23.30
C ARG A 115 -9.85 -5.81 24.60
N CYS A 116 -10.14 -5.14 25.72
CA CYS A 116 -9.52 -5.49 26.99
C CYS A 116 -9.86 -6.93 27.40
N GLY A 117 -8.86 -7.70 27.85
CA GLY A 117 -8.99 -9.14 28.15
C GLY A 117 -8.89 -10.06 26.93
N ALA A 118 -8.61 -9.54 25.74
CA ALA A 118 -8.26 -10.36 24.58
C ALA A 118 -6.75 -10.71 24.60
N ASP A 119 -6.42 -11.92 24.17
CA ASP A 119 -5.02 -12.32 23.99
C ASP A 119 -4.36 -11.45 22.92
N MET A 120 -3.27 -10.79 23.29
CA MET A 120 -2.43 -10.00 22.37
C MET A 120 -1.14 -10.78 22.06
N PRO A 121 -0.60 -10.68 20.83
CA PRO A 121 -1.08 -9.87 19.72
C PRO A 121 -2.19 -10.55 18.89
N LEU A 122 -3.03 -9.75 18.23
CA LEU A 122 -4.17 -10.19 17.40
C LEU A 122 -4.01 -9.75 15.93
N LYS A 123 -4.25 -10.64 14.96
CA LYS A 123 -4.20 -10.34 13.52
C LYS A 123 -5.44 -9.59 13.01
N GLU A 124 -5.68 -8.38 13.49
CA GLU A 124 -6.86 -7.57 13.10
C GLU A 124 -6.57 -6.06 13.02
N SER A 125 -5.57 -5.65 12.25
CA SER A 125 -5.31 -4.22 12.05
C SER A 125 -6.47 -3.47 11.37
N GLY A 126 -7.26 -4.15 10.53
CA GLY A 126 -8.29 -3.52 9.70
C GLY A 126 -7.74 -2.77 8.49
N ILE A 127 -6.47 -3.00 8.13
CA ILE A 127 -5.86 -2.51 6.90
C ILE A 127 -6.27 -3.43 5.73
N THR A 128 -6.65 -2.83 4.60
CA THR A 128 -7.08 -3.55 3.40
C THR A 128 -6.37 -3.01 2.17
N VAL A 129 -6.18 -3.87 1.16
CA VAL A 129 -5.55 -3.50 -0.11
C VAL A 129 -6.42 -3.95 -1.28
N SER A 130 -6.67 -3.03 -2.21
CA SER A 130 -7.33 -3.27 -3.48
C SER A 130 -6.33 -3.18 -4.62
N LEU A 131 -6.45 -4.13 -5.55
CA LEU A 131 -5.67 -4.19 -6.78
C LEU A 131 -6.53 -4.00 -8.04
N ASP A 132 -7.85 -3.94 -7.90
CA ASP A 132 -8.84 -3.93 -8.99
C ASP A 132 -9.86 -2.78 -8.87
N GLY A 133 -9.61 -1.83 -7.96
CA GLY A 133 -10.54 -0.75 -7.62
C GLY A 133 -11.75 -1.20 -6.79
N ARG A 134 -11.84 -2.49 -6.42
CA ARG A 134 -12.84 -3.03 -5.50
C ARG A 134 -12.19 -3.33 -4.17
N ARG A 135 -12.89 -3.11 -3.06
CA ARG A 135 -12.37 -3.50 -1.74
C ARG A 135 -12.25 -5.03 -1.70
N SER A 136 -11.02 -5.54 -1.70
CA SER A 136 -10.73 -6.94 -1.45
C SER A 136 -9.89 -7.06 -0.17
N ASN A 137 -10.23 -8.06 0.64
CA ASN A 137 -9.72 -8.21 2.00
C ASN A 137 -8.68 -9.32 2.10
N TYR A 138 -7.82 -9.56 1.10
CA TYR A 138 -6.89 -10.69 1.20
C TYR A 138 -5.57 -10.39 0.52
N LEU A 139 -4.70 -9.69 1.26
CA LEU A 139 -3.27 -9.86 1.02
C LEU A 139 -2.87 -11.20 1.64
N SER A 140 -2.21 -12.04 0.85
CA SER A 140 -1.50 -13.19 1.41
C SER A 140 -0.22 -12.65 2.01
N TRP A 141 -0.14 -12.61 3.33
CA TRP A 141 1.10 -12.29 4.02
C TRP A 141 2.17 -13.31 3.63
N MET A 142 3.36 -12.84 3.25
CA MET A 142 4.46 -13.73 2.87
C MET A 142 5.12 -14.41 4.08
N HIS A 143 4.92 -13.90 5.30
CA HIS A 143 5.49 -14.48 6.51
C HIS A 143 4.43 -15.16 7.37
N GLU A 144 4.72 -16.36 7.88
CA GLU A 144 3.86 -17.07 8.82
C GLU A 144 4.21 -16.70 10.27
N GLY A 145 4.19 -15.41 10.61
CA GLY A 145 4.46 -14.97 11.98
C GLY A 145 3.26 -15.20 12.91
N THR A 146 3.54 -15.52 14.19
CA THR A 146 2.57 -15.53 15.28
C THR A 146 2.59 -14.25 16.12
N GLU A 147 3.49 -13.33 15.80
CA GLU A 147 3.70 -12.06 16.50
C GLU A 147 4.01 -10.92 15.50
N PRO A 148 3.86 -9.65 15.93
CA PRO A 148 4.33 -8.50 15.19
C PRO A 148 5.82 -8.59 14.85
N ALA A 149 6.19 -8.14 13.67
CA ALA A 149 7.59 -7.92 13.34
C ALA A 149 8.15 -6.82 14.25
N ALA A 150 9.33 -7.04 14.83
CA ALA A 150 9.94 -6.10 15.78
C ALA A 150 10.23 -4.70 15.17
N ASP A 151 10.33 -4.61 13.85
CA ASP A 151 10.52 -3.36 13.09
C ASP A 151 9.22 -2.86 12.43
N HIS A 152 8.11 -3.55 12.66
CA HIS A 152 6.80 -3.32 12.07
C HIS A 152 6.84 -3.24 10.53
N VAL A 153 7.67 -4.07 9.89
CA VAL A 153 7.77 -4.22 8.44
C VAL A 153 7.12 -5.52 7.98
N TYR A 154 6.25 -5.41 6.98
CA TYR A 154 5.54 -6.54 6.41
C TYR A 154 5.62 -6.54 4.90
N GLU A 155 5.94 -7.69 4.32
CA GLU A 155 5.98 -7.86 2.87
C GLU A 155 4.84 -8.74 2.36
N PHE A 156 4.26 -8.34 1.24
CA PHE A 156 3.15 -9.03 0.58
C PHE A 156 3.42 -9.19 -0.92
N GLU A 157 3.37 -10.41 -1.43
CA GLU A 157 3.38 -10.63 -2.88
C GLU A 157 2.00 -10.30 -3.45
N VAL A 158 1.97 -9.47 -4.49
CA VAL A 158 0.75 -9.16 -5.24
C VAL A 158 0.98 -9.30 -6.74
N THR A 159 -0.10 -9.57 -7.47
CA THR A 159 -0.10 -9.55 -8.93
C THR A 159 -0.93 -8.38 -9.41
N GLY A 160 -0.31 -7.47 -10.17
CA GLY A 160 -0.96 -6.29 -10.73
C GLY A 160 -2.12 -6.65 -11.65
N ARG A 161 -3.12 -5.77 -11.70
CA ARG A 161 -4.34 -5.93 -12.52
C ARG A 161 -4.52 -4.81 -13.55
N GLY A 162 -3.49 -4.00 -13.80
CA GLY A 162 -3.58 -2.81 -14.64
C GLY A 162 -4.28 -1.63 -13.98
N MET A 163 -4.42 -1.63 -12.64
CA MET A 163 -5.12 -0.62 -11.85
C MET A 163 -4.18 -0.06 -10.76
N PRO A 164 -4.44 1.16 -10.24
CA PRO A 164 -3.73 1.66 -9.07
C PRO A 164 -3.96 0.76 -7.86
N ILE A 165 -2.90 0.53 -7.08
CA ILE A 165 -3.05 -0.03 -5.74
C ILE A 165 -3.76 0.98 -4.83
N VAL A 166 -4.72 0.50 -4.05
CA VAL A 166 -5.41 1.32 -3.05
C VAL A 166 -5.32 0.65 -1.71
N MET A 167 -4.75 1.33 -0.72
CA MET A 167 -4.76 0.89 0.67
C MET A 167 -5.78 1.70 1.45
N SER A 168 -6.54 1.03 2.31
CA SER A 168 -7.54 1.68 3.16
C SER A 168 -7.48 1.13 4.57
N ARG A 169 -7.94 1.95 5.53
CA ARG A 169 -8.24 1.50 6.88
C ARG A 169 -9.75 1.39 7.08
N ILE A 170 -10.23 0.23 7.48
CA ILE A 170 -11.62 0.03 7.89
C ILE A 170 -11.73 0.29 9.39
N THR A 171 -12.49 1.32 9.76
CA THR A 171 -12.75 1.70 11.14
C THR A 171 -14.12 2.36 11.24
N GLY A 172 -14.78 2.23 12.40
CA GLY A 172 -16.04 2.93 12.69
C GLY A 172 -15.86 4.40 13.08
N SER A 173 -14.64 4.78 13.47
CA SER A 173 -14.31 6.13 13.96
C SER A 173 -12.93 6.51 13.44
N PRO A 174 -12.79 6.97 12.19
CA PRO A 174 -11.49 7.32 11.62
C PRO A 174 -10.92 8.65 12.14
N ASP A 175 -11.75 9.46 12.78
CA ASP A 175 -11.42 10.78 13.32
C ASP A 175 -10.74 10.73 14.70
N ASN A 176 -10.63 9.55 15.30
CA ASN A 176 -9.90 9.33 16.54
C ASN A 176 -8.58 8.54 16.36
N ASN A 177 -8.28 8.14 15.12
CA ASN A 177 -7.06 7.46 14.75
C ASN A 177 -5.88 8.43 14.57
N TYR A 178 -4.66 7.91 14.55
CA TYR A 178 -3.46 8.61 14.08
C TYR A 178 -2.33 7.63 13.81
N GLY A 179 -1.27 8.12 13.18
CA GLY A 179 -0.17 7.33 12.65
C GLY A 179 -0.39 6.99 11.18
N ARG A 180 0.71 6.92 10.44
CA ARG A 180 0.75 6.62 9.02
C ARG A 180 1.53 5.35 8.78
N LEU A 181 1.08 4.56 7.81
CA LEU A 181 1.85 3.47 7.24
C LEU A 181 2.55 3.97 5.99
N ARG A 182 3.84 3.63 5.84
CA ARG A 182 4.61 3.84 4.60
C ARG A 182 4.51 2.59 3.74
N ILE A 183 4.24 2.77 2.46
CA ILE A 183 4.10 1.69 1.49
C ILE A 183 5.16 1.87 0.41
N GLU A 184 5.95 0.85 0.20
CA GLU A 184 6.87 0.73 -0.94
C GLU A 184 6.40 -0.39 -1.86
N VAL A 185 6.63 -0.21 -3.15
CA VAL A 185 6.26 -1.19 -4.17
C VAL A 185 7.45 -1.46 -5.06
N SER A 186 7.93 -2.69 -5.04
CA SER A 186 9.03 -3.16 -5.90
C SER A 186 8.52 -4.24 -6.85
N ARG A 187 9.01 -4.22 -8.09
CA ARG A 187 8.69 -5.24 -9.09
C ARG A 187 9.52 -6.50 -8.81
N VAL A 188 8.89 -7.67 -8.84
CA VAL A 188 9.64 -8.93 -8.82
C VAL A 188 10.24 -9.13 -10.22
N VAL A 189 11.56 -9.13 -10.30
CA VAL A 189 12.30 -9.47 -11.52
C VAL A 189 12.40 -10.99 -11.57
N ALA A 190 11.96 -11.59 -12.67
CA ALA A 190 12.18 -13.02 -12.89
C ALA A 190 13.65 -13.22 -13.24
N ASP A 191 14.33 -14.11 -12.50
CA ASP A 191 15.68 -14.59 -12.80
C ASP A 191 15.74 -15.35 -14.14
#